data_AF-A0AB35V632-F1
#
_entry.id   AF-A0AB35V632-F1
#
_cell.length_a   1.000
_cell.length_b   1.000
_cell.length_c   1.000
_cell.angle_alpha   90.00
_cell.angle_beta   90.00
_cell.angle_gamma   90.00
#
_symmetry.space_group_name_H-M   'P 1'
#
loop_
_entity.id
_entity.type
_entity.pdbx_description
1 polymer ?
#
loop_
_entity_poly.entity_id
_entity_poly.type
_entity_poly.pdbx_seq_one_letter_code
_entity_poly.pdbx_strand_id
1 'polypeptide(L)' 'MDSNGSHGSGSRWNVHPRLNFRYKKANAKRCAGVTGDFCPACAECVLNAVESNSVMNEMCAFSKFVNVAITDPGF' A
#
# COMPACT_ATOMS: atom_id res chain seq x y z
N MET A 1 3.26 10.40 -30.03
CA MET A 1 2.45 11.27 -29.15
C MET A 1 2.54 10.66 -27.77
N ASP A 2 3.70 10.85 -27.16
CA ASP A 2 4.11 10.19 -25.94
C ASP A 2 4.46 11.38 -25.06
N SER A 3 3.45 11.85 -24.33
CA SER A 3 3.54 12.97 -23.42
C SER A 3 4.38 12.55 -22.23
N ASN A 4 5.70 12.53 -22.43
CA ASN A 4 6.71 12.32 -21.42
C ASN A 4 6.67 13.54 -20.49
N GLY A 5 5.84 13.43 -19.45
CA GLY A 5 5.67 14.45 -18.43
C GLY A 5 7.01 14.73 -17.78
N SER A 6 7.51 15.95 -18.00
CA SER A 6 8.68 16.51 -17.35
C SER A 6 8.47 16.53 -15.83
N HIS A 7 9.01 15.54 -15.12
CA HIS A 7 9.10 15.58 -13.66
C HIS A 7 10.28 16.47 -13.28
N GLY A 8 9.94 17.73 -13.01
CA GLY A 8 10.85 18.77 -12.56
C GLY A 8 11.67 18.36 -11.35
N SER A 9 12.91 18.81 -11.40
CA SER A 9 13.95 18.72 -10.38
C SER A 9 13.49 19.06 -8.96
N GLY A 10 13.84 18.19 -8.01
CA GLY A 10 14.21 18.60 -6.65
C GLY A 10 13.11 18.61 -5.60
N SER A 11 12.75 17.45 -5.03
CA SER A 11 12.34 17.38 -3.61
C SER A 11 12.58 15.96 -3.07
N ARG A 12 13.15 15.89 -1.87
CA ARG A 12 13.42 14.66 -1.13
C ARG A 12 12.10 14.13 -0.55
N TRP A 13 11.41 13.24 -1.25
CA TRP A 13 10.07 12.75 -0.83
C TRP A 13 10.15 11.60 0.18
N ASN A 14 10.71 11.86 1.36
CA ASN A 14 10.48 11.00 2.53
C ASN A 14 9.16 11.38 3.18
N VAL A 15 8.05 10.91 2.64
CA VAL A 15 6.74 11.03 3.29
C VAL A 15 6.27 9.63 3.62
N HIS A 16 6.06 9.34 4.91
CA HIS A 16 5.56 8.04 5.35
C HIS A 16 4.17 7.80 4.74
N PRO A 17 4.03 7.02 3.65
CA PRO A 17 2.76 6.86 2.99
C PRO A 17 1.89 6.02 3.91
N ARG A 18 0.76 6.57 4.35
CA ARG A 18 -0.26 5.76 5.00
C ARG A 18 -0.95 4.93 3.93
N LEU A 19 -0.44 3.73 3.69
CA LEU A 19 -1.00 2.82 2.70
C LEU A 19 -2.28 2.19 3.26
N ASN A 20 -3.35 2.32 2.49
CA ASN A 20 -4.64 1.72 2.78
C ASN A 20 -4.91 0.63 1.75
N PHE A 21 -5.22 -0.58 2.21
CA PHE A 21 -5.66 -1.65 1.33
C PHE A 21 -6.96 -2.27 1.81
N ARG A 22 -7.77 -2.73 0.85
CA ARG A 22 -9.03 -3.43 1.11
C ARG A 22 -8.95 -4.81 0.50
N TYR A 23 -9.49 -5.80 1.20
CA TYR A 23 -9.53 -7.17 0.75
C TYR A 23 -10.95 -7.73 0.92
N LYS A 24 -11.54 -8.24 -0.16
CA LYS A 24 -12.94 -8.69 -0.22
C LYS A 24 -13.89 -7.62 0.35
N LYS A 25 -14.88 -8.04 1.16
CA LYS A 25 -15.83 -7.14 1.84
C LYS A 25 -15.34 -6.62 3.19
N ALA A 26 -14.06 -6.82 3.53
CA ALA A 26 -13.52 -6.34 4.80
C ALA A 26 -13.26 -4.83 4.80
N ASN A 27 -13.24 -4.24 5.99
CA ASN A 27 -12.84 -2.86 6.21
C ASN A 27 -11.41 -2.62 5.75
N ALA A 28 -11.10 -1.38 5.32
CA ALA A 28 -9.75 -1.02 4.90
C ALA A 28 -8.75 -1.21 6.04
N LYS A 29 -7.64 -1.90 5.77
CA LYS A 29 -6.51 -2.03 6.69
C LYS A 29 -5.49 -0.94 6.36
N ARG A 30 -5.04 -0.26 7.41
CA ARG A 30 -3.95 0.72 7.37
C ARG A 30 -2.63 0.01 7.66
N CYS A 31 -1.67 0.14 6.74
CA CYS A 31 -0.26 -0.13 6.99
C CYS A 31 0.41 1.19 7.40
N ALA A 32 0.97 1.24 8.60
CA ALA A 32 1.57 2.43 9.17
C ALA A 32 3.09 2.32 9.16
N GLY A 33 3.78 3.44 8.96
CA GLY A 33 5.24 3.49 9.07
C GLY A 33 6.00 2.98 7.87
N VAL A 34 5.33 2.83 6.72
CA VAL A 34 6.00 2.50 5.46
C VAL A 34 6.84 3.71 5.02
N THR A 35 8.03 3.47 4.47
CA THR A 35 8.88 4.52 3.89
C THR A 35 9.01 4.33 2.38
N GLY A 36 8.91 5.43 1.62
CA GLY A 36 9.01 5.39 0.17
C GLY A 36 8.68 6.72 -0.47
N ASP A 37 8.91 6.81 -1.77
CA ASP A 37 8.56 7.98 -2.55
C ASP A 37 7.05 7.95 -2.83
N PHE A 38 6.36 9.04 -2.55
CA PHE A 38 4.94 9.19 -2.85
C PHE A 38 4.71 10.40 -3.73
N CYS A 39 4.04 10.18 -4.85
CA CYS A 39 3.63 11.24 -5.76
C CYS A 39 2.21 11.70 -5.42
N PRO A 40 2.03 12.92 -4.86
CA PRO A 40 0.70 13.43 -4.53
C PRO A 40 -0.16 13.76 -5.76
N ALA A 41 0.44 13.90 -6.95
CA ALA A 41 -0.28 14.24 -8.17
C ALA A 41 -1.07 13.05 -8.76
N CYS A 42 -0.50 11.85 -8.72
CA CYS A 42 -1.13 10.62 -9.22
C CYS A 42 -1.47 9.60 -8.12
N ALA A 43 -1.12 9.89 -6.87
CA ALA A 43 -1.22 8.98 -5.73
C ALA A 43 -0.42 7.68 -5.86
N GLU A 44 0.64 7.69 -6.68
CA GLU A 44 1.57 6.57 -6.83
C GLU A 44 2.57 6.53 -5.66
N CYS A 45 2.94 5.33 -5.25
CA CYS A 45 3.95 5.12 -4.22
C CYS A 45 4.99 4.10 -4.68
N VAL A 46 6.27 4.48 -4.61
CA VAL A 46 7.42 3.63 -4.93
C VAL A 46 8.10 3.24 -3.62
N LEU A 47 8.08 1.95 -3.32
CA LEU A 47 8.68 1.36 -2.13
C LEU A 47 9.99 0.67 -2.49
N ASN A 48 10.95 0.67 -1.56
CA ASN A 48 12.11 -0.20 -1.66
C ASN A 48 11.70 -1.68 -1.40
N ALA A 49 12.60 -2.62 -1.65
CA ALA A 49 12.31 -4.04 -1.48
C ALA A 49 11.92 -4.44 -0.04
N VAL A 50 12.51 -3.82 0.98
CA VAL A 50 12.23 -4.12 2.40
C VAL A 50 10.83 -3.66 2.77
N GLU A 51 10.49 -2.43 2.40
CA GLU A 51 9.19 -1.81 2.66
C GLU A 51 8.08 -2.51 1.87
N SER A 52 8.34 -2.83 0.59
CA SER A 52 7.45 -3.62 -0.23
C SER A 52 7.17 -4.99 0.39
N ASN A 53 8.20 -5.68 0.87
CA ASN A 53 8.02 -6.99 1.52
C ASN A 53 7.22 -6.87 2.84
N SER A 54 7.43 -5.81 3.61
CA SER A 54 6.65 -5.53 4.83
C SER A 54 5.16 -5.34 4.53
N VAL A 55 4.85 -4.48 3.55
CA VAL A 55 3.48 -4.22 3.10
C VAL A 55 2.81 -5.50 2.59
N MET A 56 3.52 -6.27 1.77
CA MET A 56 3.02 -7.53 1.23
C MET A 56 2.76 -8.57 2.33
N ASN A 57 3.62 -8.62 3.36
CA ASN A 57 3.41 -9.51 4.50
C ASN A 57 2.16 -9.11 5.30
N GLU A 58 1.94 -7.82 5.55
CA GLU A 58 0.71 -7.34 6.18
C GLU A 58 -0.54 -7.65 5.36
N MET A 59 -0.49 -7.46 4.04
CA MET A 59 -1.60 -7.83 3.14
C MET A 59 -1.89 -9.33 3.17
N CYS A 60 -0.85 -10.17 3.18
CA CYS A 60 -0.97 -11.62 3.31
C CYS A 60 -1.58 -12.04 4.66
N ALA A 61 -1.13 -11.45 5.77
CA ALA A 61 -1.70 -11.72 7.09
C ALA A 61 -3.17 -11.28 7.17
N PHE A 62 -3.49 -10.11 6.63
CA PHE A 62 -4.86 -9.60 6.61
C PHE A 62 -5.79 -10.45 5.74
N SER A 63 -5.35 -10.86 4.55
CA SER A 63 -6.16 -11.72 3.67
C SER A 63 -6.42 -13.09 4.29
N LYS A 64 -5.45 -13.70 4.96
CA LYS A 64 -5.65 -14.94 5.73
C LYS A 64 -6.66 -14.74 6.85
N PHE A 65 -6.51 -13.69 7.66
CA PHE A 65 -7.46 -13.36 8.73
C PHE A 65 -8.88 -13.18 8.20
N VAL A 66 -9.04 -12.40 7.13
CA VAL A 66 -10.35 -12.16 6.50
C VAL A 66 -10.92 -13.45 5.93
N ASN A 67 -10.09 -14.32 5.33
CA ASN A 67 -10.56 -15.61 4.82
C ASN A 67 -11.03 -16.53 5.94
N VAL A 68 -10.34 -16.58 7.07
CA VAL A 68 -10.82 -17.33 8.25
C VAL A 68 -12.14 -16.74 8.74
N ALA A 69 -12.21 -15.41 8.94
CA ALA A 69 -13.42 -14.74 9.43
C ALA A 69 -14.63 -14.86 8.48
N ILE A 70 -14.41 -15.00 7.17
CA ILE A 70 -15.48 -15.21 6.17
C ILE A 70 -15.84 -16.70 6.05
N THR A 71 -14.86 -17.60 6.18
CA THR A 71 -15.05 -19.06 6.04
C THR A 71 -15.59 -19.71 7.31
N ASP A 72 -15.56 -19.00 8.44
CA ASP A 72 -16.22 -19.39 9.69
C ASP A 72 -17.51 -18.58 9.96
N PRO A 73 -18.59 -18.73 9.17
CA PRO A 73 -19.88 -18.14 9.47
C PRO A 73 -20.72 -18.98 10.47
N GLY A 74 -20.14 -19.99 11.11
CA GLY A 74 -20.84 -20.84 12.07
C GLY A 74 -20.40 -22.30 11.98
N PHE A 75 -19.76 -22.78 13.04
CA PHE A 75 -19.99 -24.13 13.51
C PHE A 75 -21.07 -24.10 14.60
#